data_AF-A0A7S4JG14-F1
#
_entry.id   AF-A0A7S4JG14-F1
#
_cell.length_a   1.000
_cell.length_b   1.000
_cell.length_c   1.000
_cell.angle_alpha   90.00
_cell.angle_beta   90.00
_cell.angle_gamma   90.00
#
_symmetry.space_group_name_H-M   'P 1'
#
loop_
_entity.id
_entity.type
_entity.pdbx_description
1 polymer ?
#
loop_
_entity_poly.entity_id
_entity_poly.type
_entity_poly.pdbx_seq_one_letter_code
_entity_poly.pdbx_strand_id
1 'polypeptide(L)'
;MKKLELESKVEQKWKAFEEKKEGRILAFEAAVSRKFYPSIKFSPLVRDYSFRESTQAKYGHYDMALESSRALSRQKKSEEKRQNVSLEANISKQRERLNESLEKEQKEVEDSCTRMKLAFKHKMEIAADRLKQSNRNLLKDVEHAMALEFIQPRELKQSLMESKNQPKSYKSRPQTSSTFWGSRMLERVGRGSKDVPSVSRMMWAEV
;
A
#
# COMPACT_ATOMS: atom_id res chain seq x y z
N MET A 1 -17.92 11.18 3.54
CA MET A 1 -17.00 10.63 4.56
C MET A 1 -15.88 9.79 3.93
N LYS A 2 -16.16 8.66 3.26
CA LYS A 2 -15.12 7.76 2.71
C LYS A 2 -14.11 8.36 1.69
N LYS A 3 -14.51 9.37 0.90
CA LYS A 3 -13.60 10.07 -0.04
C LYS A 3 -12.60 10.96 0.69
N LEU A 4 -13.08 11.73 1.67
CA LEU A 4 -12.24 12.61 2.51
C LEU A 4 -11.23 11.78 3.33
N GLU A 5 -11.64 10.61 3.82
CA GLU A 5 -10.73 9.68 4.50
C GLU A 5 -9.61 9.16 3.59
N LEU A 6 -9.89 8.93 2.30
CA LEU A 6 -8.87 8.53 1.33
C LEU A 6 -7.88 9.66 1.04
N GLU A 7 -8.40 10.87 0.82
CA GLU A 7 -7.60 12.06 0.55
C GLU A 7 -6.66 12.33 1.74
N SER A 8 -7.18 12.28 2.97
CA SER A 8 -6.39 12.39 4.19
C SER A 8 -5.30 11.31 4.30
N LYS A 9 -5.60 10.04 3.96
CA LYS A 9 -4.61 8.96 3.97
C LYS A 9 -3.50 9.15 2.93
N VAL A 10 -3.85 9.67 1.75
CA VAL A 10 -2.87 10.00 0.70
C VAL A 10 -1.97 11.13 1.17
N GLU A 11 -2.54 12.20 1.75
CA GLU A 11 -1.79 13.33 2.30
C GLU A 11 -0.86 12.90 3.44
N GLN A 12 -1.33 12.04 4.36
CA GLN A 12 -0.50 11.51 5.44
C GLN A 12 0.69 10.71 4.93
N LYS A 13 0.49 9.88 3.89
CA LYS A 13 1.60 9.14 3.27
C LYS A 13 2.63 10.06 2.63
N TRP A 14 2.18 11.12 1.97
CA TRP A 14 3.06 12.12 1.39
C TRP A 14 3.86 12.89 2.43
N LYS A 15 3.19 13.38 3.48
CA LYS A 15 3.87 14.07 4.60
C LYS A 15 4.90 13.18 5.28
N ALA A 16 4.54 11.92 5.55
CA ALA A 16 5.47 10.97 6.15
C ALA A 16 6.71 10.72 5.26
N PHE A 17 6.53 10.72 3.94
CA PHE A 17 7.65 10.64 3.00
C PHE A 17 8.52 11.89 3.02
N GLU A 18 7.92 13.09 3.02
CA GLU A 18 8.64 14.36 3.09
C GLU A 18 9.47 14.48 4.38
N GLU A 19 8.88 14.19 5.54
CA GLU A 19 9.58 14.19 6.83
C GLU A 19 10.75 13.20 6.84
N LYS A 20 10.54 11.99 6.28
CA LYS A 20 11.60 10.97 6.16
C LYS A 20 12.71 11.43 5.21
N LYS A 21 12.36 12.06 4.09
CA LYS A 21 13.31 12.60 3.11
C LYS A 21 14.18 13.67 3.76
N GLU A 22 13.57 14.64 4.43
CA GLU A 22 14.28 15.70 5.17
C GLU A 22 15.19 15.12 6.24
N GLY A 23 14.67 14.19 7.07
CA GLY A 23 15.45 13.55 8.12
C GLY A 23 16.69 12.81 7.59
N ARG A 24 16.58 12.15 6.44
CA ARG A 24 17.71 11.47 5.79
C ARG A 24 18.75 12.43 5.24
N ILE A 25 18.32 13.53 4.62
CA ILE A 25 19.21 14.57 4.11
C ILE A 25 19.99 15.19 5.28
N LEU A 26 19.30 15.60 6.34
CA LEU A 26 19.90 16.17 7.54
C LEU A 26 20.87 15.21 8.22
N ALA A 27 20.48 13.94 8.36
CA ALA A 27 21.35 12.91 8.94
C ALA A 27 22.62 12.69 8.09
N PHE A 28 22.48 12.72 6.76
CA PHE A 28 23.62 12.60 5.85
C PHE A 28 24.57 13.81 6.00
N GLU A 29 24.04 15.03 6.00
CA GLU A 29 24.85 16.25 6.15
C GLU A 29 25.55 16.31 7.52
N ALA A 30 24.87 15.89 8.59
CA ALA A 30 25.45 15.78 9.92
C ALA A 30 26.55 14.69 9.99
N ALA A 31 26.40 13.58 9.27
CA ALA A 31 27.41 12.53 9.19
C ALA A 31 28.65 12.99 8.40
N VAL A 32 28.43 13.75 7.33
CA VAL A 32 29.50 14.35 6.53
C VAL A 32 30.28 15.37 7.35
N SER A 33 29.60 16.30 8.03
CA SER A 33 30.25 17.35 8.83
C SER A 33 31.11 16.81 9.98
N ARG A 34 30.68 15.70 10.62
CA ARG A 34 31.46 15.03 11.69
C ARG A 34 32.71 14.30 11.18
N LYS A 35 32.74 13.90 9.91
CA LYS A 35 33.85 13.10 9.33
C LYS A 35 34.91 13.95 8.63
N PHE A 36 34.85 15.28 8.70
CA PHE A 36 35.60 16.15 7.80
C PHE A 36 37.13 16.14 7.93
N TYR A 37 37.70 15.55 9.00
CA TYR A 37 39.16 15.50 9.19
C TYR A 37 39.65 14.13 9.66
N PRO A 38 39.62 13.08 8.82
CA PRO A 38 40.39 11.89 9.12
C PRO A 38 41.88 12.26 9.17
N SER A 39 42.63 11.70 10.12
CA SER A 39 44.08 11.97 10.23
C SER A 39 44.76 11.68 8.89
N ILE A 40 45.47 12.69 8.35
CA ILE A 40 46.15 12.57 7.06
C ILE A 40 47.25 11.51 7.17
N LYS A 41 47.18 10.48 6.32
CA LYS A 41 48.20 9.45 6.24
C LYS A 41 49.22 9.87 5.19
N PHE A 42 50.28 10.54 5.64
CA PHE A 42 51.36 10.97 4.76
C PHE A 42 52.12 9.78 4.17
N SER A 43 52.57 9.94 2.93
CA SER A 43 53.32 8.93 2.19
C SER A 43 54.71 8.70 2.79
N PRO A 44 55.37 7.56 2.45
CA PRO A 44 56.77 7.33 2.83
C PRO A 44 57.71 8.47 2.41
N LEU A 45 57.43 9.15 1.29
CA LEU A 45 58.23 10.26 0.79
C LEU A 45 58.31 11.43 1.79
N VAL A 46 57.21 11.73 2.50
CA VAL A 46 57.20 12.75 3.55
C VAL A 46 58.08 12.33 4.74
N ARG A 47 58.11 11.03 5.06
CA ARG A 47 58.99 10.50 6.12
C ARG A 47 60.46 10.62 5.71
N ASP A 48 60.78 10.34 4.45
CA ASP A 48 62.13 10.44 3.92
C ASP A 48 62.65 11.88 3.97
N TYR A 49 61.83 12.87 3.60
CA TYR A 49 62.20 14.28 3.72
C TYR A 49 62.42 14.70 5.18
N SER A 50 61.58 14.22 6.11
CA SER A 50 61.75 14.50 7.54
C SER A 50 63.05 13.88 8.09
N PHE A 51 63.37 12.66 7.66
CA PHE A 51 64.61 12.00 8.04
C PHE A 51 65.84 12.74 7.50
N ARG A 52 65.81 13.15 6.23
CA ARG A 52 66.87 13.94 5.58
C ARG A 52 67.07 15.30 6.24
N GLU A 53 65.99 16.01 6.54
CA GLU A 53 66.04 17.27 7.30
C GLU A 53 66.74 17.06 8.65
N SER A 54 66.33 16.05 9.42
CA SER A 54 66.91 15.79 10.74
C SER A 54 68.38 15.40 10.68
N THR A 55 68.77 14.60 9.68
CA THR A 55 70.15 14.12 9.54
C THR A 55 71.07 15.24 9.07
N GLN A 56 70.67 16.03 8.08
CA GLN A 56 71.46 17.17 7.61
C GLN A 56 71.62 18.25 8.68
N ALA A 57 70.58 18.51 9.47
CA ALA A 57 70.67 19.43 10.61
C ALA A 57 71.65 18.92 11.69
N LYS A 58 71.64 17.61 11.99
CA LYS A 58 72.58 17.00 12.95
C LYS A 58 74.05 17.10 12.50
N TYR A 59 74.31 17.00 11.20
CA TYR A 59 75.65 17.14 10.62
C TYR A 59 76.07 18.60 10.41
N GLY A 60 75.25 19.58 10.80
CA GLY A 60 75.56 21.02 10.67
C GLY A 60 75.37 21.58 9.26
N HIS A 61 74.76 20.82 8.35
CA HIS A 61 74.46 21.27 6.99
C HIS A 61 73.09 21.96 6.93
N TYR A 62 73.02 23.17 7.46
CA TYR A 62 71.75 23.89 7.63
C TYR A 62 71.08 24.28 6.31
N ASP A 63 71.83 24.62 5.27
CA ASP A 63 71.24 24.98 3.96
C ASP A 63 70.51 23.79 3.34
N MET A 64 71.13 22.61 3.35
CA MET A 64 70.50 21.40 2.85
C MET A 64 69.29 20.98 3.71
N ALA A 65 69.39 21.13 5.04
CA ALA A 65 68.27 20.85 5.94
C ALA A 65 67.09 21.78 5.66
N LEU A 66 67.35 23.07 5.38
CA LEU A 66 66.33 24.05 5.00
C LEU A 66 65.65 23.68 3.68
N GLU A 67 66.41 23.23 2.68
CA GLU A 67 65.86 22.72 1.41
C GLU A 67 64.97 21.49 1.62
N SER A 68 65.42 20.54 2.43
CA SER A 68 64.64 19.35 2.80
C SER A 68 63.35 19.72 3.54
N SER A 69 63.40 20.70 4.44
CA SER A 69 62.24 21.23 5.16
C SER A 69 61.21 21.93 4.24
N ARG A 70 61.70 22.70 3.26
CA ARG A 70 60.86 23.31 2.22
C ARG A 70 60.19 22.25 1.34
N ALA A 71 60.93 21.21 0.94
CA ALA A 71 60.40 20.09 0.15
C ALA A 71 59.35 19.30 0.95
N LEU A 72 59.62 18.99 2.22
CA LEU A 72 58.67 18.37 3.15
C LEU A 72 57.36 19.15 3.22
N SER A 73 57.44 20.46 3.43
CA SER A 73 56.28 21.34 3.56
C SER A 73 55.44 21.38 2.28
N ARG A 74 56.08 21.40 1.10
CA ARG A 74 55.40 21.34 -0.19
C ARG A 74 54.70 20.00 -0.39
N GLN A 75 55.36 18.90 0.00
CA GLN A 75 54.81 17.56 -0.15
C GLN A 75 53.64 17.30 0.78
N LYS A 76 53.71 17.73 2.05
CA LYS A 76 52.57 17.65 2.97
C LYS A 76 51.35 18.37 2.42
N LYS A 77 51.52 19.62 1.97
CA LYS A 77 50.43 20.41 1.36
C LYS A 77 49.85 19.76 0.09
N SER A 78 50.67 19.11 -0.72
CA SER A 78 50.20 18.45 -1.94
C SER A 78 49.40 17.18 -1.63
N GLU A 79 49.83 16.38 -0.65
CA GLU A 79 49.12 15.18 -0.20
C GLU A 79 47.81 15.51 0.51
N GLU A 80 47.80 16.55 1.35
CA GLU A 80 46.58 17.07 1.99
C GLU A 80 45.54 17.48 0.95
N LYS A 81 45.94 18.25 -0.06
CA LYS A 81 45.06 18.65 -1.17
C LYS A 81 44.49 17.44 -1.92
N ARG A 82 45.34 16.46 -2.26
CA ARG A 82 44.91 15.24 -2.95
C ARG A 82 43.91 14.43 -2.13
N GLN A 83 44.15 14.30 -0.82
CA GLN A 83 43.24 13.59 0.07
C GLN A 83 41.90 14.32 0.20
N ASN A 84 41.90 15.65 0.35
CA ASN A 84 40.67 16.44 0.41
C ASN A 84 39.82 16.29 -0.86
N VAL A 85 40.45 16.39 -2.04
CA VAL A 85 39.76 16.18 -3.33
C VAL A 85 39.15 14.77 -3.40
N SER A 86 39.87 13.75 -2.93
CA SER A 86 39.34 12.38 -2.89
C SER A 86 38.16 12.23 -1.92
N LEU A 87 38.22 12.86 -0.75
CA LEU A 87 37.14 12.85 0.24
C LEU A 87 35.90 13.56 -0.30
N GLU A 88 36.05 14.73 -0.91
CA GLU A 88 34.97 15.47 -1.56
C GLU A 88 34.30 14.65 -2.66
N ALA A 89 35.09 14.00 -3.53
CA ALA A 89 34.57 13.11 -4.57
C ALA A 89 33.84 11.87 -4.02
N ASN A 90 34.25 11.37 -2.84
CA ASN A 90 33.55 10.27 -2.19
C ASN A 90 32.23 10.75 -1.57
N ILE A 91 32.22 11.94 -0.97
CA ILE A 91 31.02 12.56 -0.41
C ILE A 91 30.02 12.87 -1.52
N SER A 92 30.46 13.40 -2.68
CA SER A 92 29.58 13.67 -3.81
C SER A 92 28.92 12.39 -4.34
N LYS A 93 29.69 11.31 -4.51
CA LYS A 93 29.13 9.99 -4.89
C LYS A 93 28.11 9.46 -3.88
N GLN A 94 28.34 9.68 -2.58
CA GLN A 94 27.38 9.28 -1.56
C GLN A 94 26.11 10.13 -1.60
N ARG A 95 26.21 11.43 -1.88
CA ARG A 95 25.05 12.33 -2.11
C ARG A 95 24.23 11.88 -3.31
N GLU A 96 24.88 11.57 -4.42
CA GLU A 96 24.21 11.08 -5.63
C GLU A 96 23.42 9.79 -5.33
N ARG A 97 24.05 8.81 -4.67
CA ARG A 97 23.37 7.56 -4.27
C ARG A 97 22.19 7.81 -3.32
N LEU A 98 22.32 8.74 -2.39
CA LEU A 98 21.22 9.14 -1.50
C LEU A 98 20.05 9.71 -2.32
N ASN A 99 20.34 10.62 -3.24
CA ASN A 99 19.33 11.23 -4.10
C ASN A 99 18.63 10.19 -4.99
N GLU A 100 19.38 9.30 -5.64
CA GLU A 100 18.80 8.20 -6.42
C GLU A 100 17.89 7.30 -5.57
N SER A 101 18.28 7.02 -4.32
CA SER A 101 17.45 6.24 -3.40
C SER A 101 16.17 6.99 -3.01
N LEU A 102 16.25 8.31 -2.78
CA LEU A 102 15.10 9.13 -2.44
C LEU A 102 14.14 9.28 -3.62
N GLU A 103 14.64 9.42 -4.84
CA GLU A 103 13.83 9.47 -6.06
C GLU A 103 13.08 8.16 -6.31
N LYS A 104 13.74 7.01 -6.08
CA LYS A 104 13.08 5.70 -6.15
C LYS A 104 11.96 5.56 -5.13
N GLU A 105 12.23 5.91 -3.87
CA GLU A 105 11.19 5.89 -2.83
C GLU A 105 10.05 6.86 -3.14
N GLN A 106 10.34 8.03 -3.72
CA GLN A 106 9.30 8.98 -4.14
C GLN A 106 8.36 8.35 -5.17
N LYS A 107 8.92 7.71 -6.21
CA LYS A 107 8.14 7.02 -7.25
C LYS A 107 7.29 5.89 -6.67
N GLU A 108 7.84 5.13 -5.72
CA GLU A 108 7.08 4.07 -5.03
C GLU A 108 5.90 4.63 -4.21
N VAL A 109 6.07 5.78 -3.56
CA VAL A 109 5.00 6.47 -2.83
C VAL A 109 3.95 7.02 -3.80
N GLU A 110 4.37 7.63 -4.91
CA GLU A 110 3.49 8.08 -6.00
C GLU A 110 2.62 6.93 -6.51
N ASP A 111 3.24 5.80 -6.85
CA ASP A 111 2.57 4.59 -7.31
C ASP A 111 1.63 3.99 -6.25
N SER A 112 2.04 4.00 -4.97
CA SER A 112 1.17 3.55 -3.87
C SER A 112 -0.08 4.43 -3.78
N CYS A 113 0.09 5.75 -3.88
CA CYS A 113 -0.99 6.72 -3.83
C CYS A 113 -1.94 6.60 -5.03
N THR A 114 -1.42 6.40 -6.24
CA THR A 114 -2.27 6.19 -7.43
C THR A 114 -3.04 4.89 -7.33
N ARG A 115 -2.42 3.78 -6.91
CA ARG A 115 -3.10 2.49 -6.68
C ARG A 115 -4.22 2.60 -5.64
N MET A 116 -4.00 3.31 -4.54
CA MET A 116 -5.05 3.56 -3.54
C MET A 116 -6.25 4.32 -4.14
N LYS A 117 -5.98 5.36 -4.94
CA LYS A 117 -7.03 6.14 -5.62
C LYS A 117 -7.82 5.28 -6.61
N LEU A 118 -7.14 4.46 -7.41
CA LEU A 118 -7.79 3.57 -8.37
C LEU A 118 -8.63 2.50 -7.68
N ALA A 119 -8.09 1.85 -6.65
CA ALA A 119 -8.83 0.84 -5.87
C ALA A 119 -10.07 1.44 -5.20
N PHE A 120 -9.99 2.69 -4.72
CA PHE A 120 -11.14 3.39 -4.18
C PHE A 120 -12.20 3.68 -5.24
N LYS A 121 -11.81 4.19 -6.42
CA LYS A 121 -12.74 4.44 -7.53
C LYS A 121 -13.48 3.15 -7.92
N HIS A 122 -12.75 2.06 -8.09
CA HIS A 122 -13.34 0.78 -8.45
C HIS A 122 -14.33 0.25 -7.40
N LYS A 123 -14.01 0.39 -6.10
CA LYS A 123 -14.95 0.04 -5.02
C LYS A 123 -16.23 0.89 -5.05
N MET A 124 -16.11 2.18 -5.37
CA MET A 124 -17.26 3.07 -5.47
C MET A 124 -18.14 2.75 -6.68
N GLU A 125 -17.54 2.39 -7.81
CA GLU A 125 -18.26 1.92 -9.01
C GLU A 125 -19.07 0.65 -8.72
N ILE A 126 -18.44 -0.37 -8.13
CA ILE A 126 -19.13 -1.62 -7.75
C ILE A 126 -20.28 -1.33 -6.77
N ALA A 127 -20.04 -0.45 -5.78
CA ALA A 127 -21.08 -0.09 -4.82
C ALA A 127 -22.26 0.63 -5.49
N ALA A 128 -21.99 1.52 -6.45
CA ALA A 128 -23.03 2.20 -7.21
C ALA A 128 -23.85 1.22 -8.06
N ASP A 129 -23.22 0.24 -8.70
CA ASP A 129 -23.93 -0.76 -9.49
C ASP A 129 -24.75 -1.71 -8.64
N ARG A 130 -24.25 -2.12 -7.47
CA ARG A 130 -25.04 -2.87 -6.48
C ARG A 130 -26.25 -2.08 -5.98
N LEU A 131 -26.11 -0.79 -5.72
CA LEU A 131 -27.23 0.09 -5.33
C LEU A 131 -28.26 0.21 -6.46
N LYS A 132 -27.83 0.37 -7.71
CA LYS A 132 -28.74 0.38 -8.87
C LYS A 132 -29.52 -0.93 -8.98
N GLN A 133 -28.85 -2.07 -8.80
CA GLN A 133 -29.50 -3.39 -8.85
C GLN A 133 -30.48 -3.56 -7.69
N SER A 134 -30.11 -3.15 -6.47
CA SER A 134 -30.99 -3.16 -5.31
C SER A 134 -32.25 -2.33 -5.54
N ASN A 135 -32.12 -1.12 -6.10
CA ASN A 135 -33.26 -0.28 -6.41
C ASN A 135 -34.18 -0.91 -7.47
N ARG A 136 -33.62 -1.56 -8.49
CA ARG A 136 -34.42 -2.30 -9.49
C ARG A 136 -35.18 -3.47 -8.87
N ASN A 137 -34.56 -4.20 -7.96
CA ASN A 137 -35.22 -5.31 -7.26
C ASN A 137 -36.35 -4.79 -6.37
N LEU A 138 -36.11 -3.74 -5.59
CA LEU A 138 -37.14 -3.12 -4.75
C LEU A 138 -38.33 -2.62 -5.56
N LEU A 139 -38.10 -2.00 -6.72
CA LEU A 139 -39.19 -1.58 -7.62
C LEU A 139 -40.03 -2.78 -8.08
N LYS A 140 -39.38 -3.87 -8.52
CA LYS A 140 -40.08 -5.09 -8.92
C LYS A 140 -40.84 -5.74 -7.77
N ASP A 141 -40.28 -5.74 -6.56
CA ASP A 141 -40.93 -6.29 -5.37
C ASP A 141 -42.17 -5.47 -5.00
N VAL A 142 -42.10 -4.13 -5.12
CA VAL A 142 -43.25 -3.25 -4.93
C VAL A 142 -44.32 -3.47 -6.00
N GLU A 143 -43.94 -3.56 -7.28
CA GLU A 143 -44.86 -3.88 -8.37
C GLU A 143 -45.56 -5.24 -8.15
N HIS A 144 -44.79 -6.24 -7.71
CA HIS A 144 -45.32 -7.57 -7.40
C HIS A 144 -46.29 -7.54 -6.21
N ALA A 145 -45.94 -6.83 -5.13
CA ALA A 145 -46.81 -6.66 -3.97
C ALA A 145 -48.12 -5.95 -4.35
N MET A 146 -48.05 -4.86 -5.12
CA MET A 146 -49.24 -4.17 -5.64
C MET A 146 -50.09 -5.10 -6.50
N ALA A 147 -49.48 -5.87 -7.40
CA ALA A 147 -50.21 -6.83 -8.24
C ALA A 147 -50.97 -7.86 -7.38
N LEU A 148 -50.37 -8.37 -6.30
CA LEU A 148 -51.04 -9.27 -5.36
C LEU A 148 -52.21 -8.59 -4.63
N GLU A 149 -52.08 -7.31 -4.27
CA GLU A 149 -53.18 -6.55 -3.67
C GLU A 149 -54.35 -6.35 -4.66
N PHE A 150 -54.08 -6.06 -5.94
CA PHE A 150 -55.11 -5.93 -6.97
C PHE A 150 -55.71 -7.28 -7.41
N ILE A 151 -54.93 -8.37 -7.32
CA ILE A 151 -55.37 -9.75 -7.62
C ILE A 151 -56.10 -10.37 -6.43
N GLN A 152 -56.17 -9.72 -5.25
CA GLN A 152 -57.02 -10.20 -4.16
C GLN A 152 -58.43 -10.46 -4.71
N PRO A 153 -58.89 -11.73 -4.71
CA PRO A 153 -60.09 -12.07 -5.41
C PRO A 153 -61.26 -11.33 -4.78
N ARG A 154 -62.14 -10.81 -5.63
CA ARG A 154 -63.53 -10.46 -5.26
C ARG A 154 -64.25 -11.63 -4.54
N GLU A 155 -63.66 -12.82 -4.50
CA GLU A 155 -64.09 -14.00 -3.75
C GLU A 155 -63.97 -13.88 -2.22
N LEU A 156 -63.23 -12.92 -1.65
CA LEU A 156 -63.38 -12.60 -0.22
C LEU A 156 -64.73 -11.94 0.09
N LYS A 157 -65.36 -11.27 -0.89
CA LYS A 157 -66.74 -10.76 -0.74
C LYS A 157 -67.79 -11.85 -1.00
N GLN A 158 -67.51 -12.85 -1.84
CA GLN A 158 -68.43 -13.98 -2.04
C GLN A 158 -68.33 -15.06 -0.95
N SER A 159 -67.14 -15.38 -0.43
CA SER A 159 -66.99 -16.34 0.68
C SER A 159 -67.55 -15.83 2.02
N LEU A 160 -67.68 -14.50 2.20
CA LEU A 160 -68.46 -13.94 3.30
C LEU A 160 -69.98 -14.07 3.09
N MET A 161 -70.46 -14.05 1.83
CA MET A 161 -71.89 -14.16 1.52
C MET A 161 -72.39 -15.60 1.32
N GLU A 162 -71.51 -16.58 1.11
CA GLU A 162 -71.86 -18.00 0.96
C GLU A 162 -71.48 -18.89 2.16
N SER A 163 -71.35 -18.32 3.36
CA SER A 163 -71.15 -19.10 4.58
C SER A 163 -72.46 -19.69 5.14
N LYS A 164 -73.12 -20.57 4.36
CA LYS A 164 -74.20 -21.45 4.89
C LYS A 164 -73.72 -22.83 5.33
N ASN A 165 -72.43 -23.13 5.25
CA ASN A 165 -71.86 -24.36 5.79
C ASN A 165 -70.75 -24.04 6.78
N GLN A 166 -71.01 -24.28 8.06
CA GLN A 166 -70.08 -24.11 9.17
C GLN A 166 -68.74 -24.82 8.88
N PRO A 167 -67.58 -24.23 9.26
CA PRO A 167 -66.32 -24.94 9.20
C PRO A 167 -66.34 -26.09 10.21
N LYS A 168 -66.08 -27.31 9.72
CA LYS A 168 -65.96 -28.51 10.54
C LYS A 168 -64.94 -28.28 11.66
N SER A 169 -65.36 -28.56 12.89
CA SER A 169 -64.56 -28.36 14.10
C SER A 169 -63.19 -29.05 14.03
N TYR A 170 -62.25 -28.51 14.80
CA TYR A 170 -60.83 -28.89 14.94
C TYR A 170 -60.54 -30.39 15.24
N LYS A 171 -61.57 -31.23 15.39
CA LYS A 171 -61.49 -32.66 15.71
C LYS A 171 -61.40 -33.60 14.50
N SER A 172 -61.48 -33.09 13.26
CA SER A 172 -61.39 -33.94 12.05
C SER A 172 -60.01 -33.93 11.37
N ARG A 173 -58.95 -33.47 12.05
CA ARG A 173 -57.58 -33.59 11.52
C ARG A 173 -56.99 -34.95 11.91
N PRO A 174 -56.45 -35.75 10.95
CA PRO A 174 -55.71 -36.96 11.29
C PRO A 174 -54.45 -36.59 12.11
N GLN A 175 -54.17 -37.40 13.13
CA GLN A 175 -53.16 -37.20 14.18
C GLN A 175 -51.71 -37.44 13.68
N THR A 176 -51.39 -36.99 12.47
CA THR A 176 -50.05 -37.14 11.85
C THR A 176 -49.61 -35.93 11.02
N SER A 177 -50.19 -34.74 11.21
CA SER A 177 -49.60 -33.52 10.64
C SER A 177 -48.50 -33.00 11.56
N SER A 178 -47.36 -33.69 11.56
CA SER A 178 -46.08 -33.14 11.99
C SER A 178 -45.78 -31.91 11.13
N THR A 179 -45.88 -30.71 11.70
CA THR A 179 -45.27 -29.50 11.15
C THR A 179 -43.78 -29.54 11.43
N PHE A 180 -43.08 -30.48 10.80
CA PHE A 180 -41.63 -30.47 10.72
C PHE A 180 -41.23 -31.16 9.41
N TRP A 181 -40.92 -30.34 8.41
CA TRP A 181 -40.13 -30.69 7.22
C TRP A 181 -40.51 -31.99 6.48
N GLY A 182 -41.40 -31.90 5.47
CA GLY A 182 -41.61 -33.06 4.60
C GLY A 182 -42.67 -32.87 3.52
N SER A 183 -42.38 -32.10 2.47
CA SER A 183 -42.99 -32.27 1.14
C SER A 183 -41.99 -31.88 0.04
N ARG A 184 -40.94 -32.71 -0.08
CA ARG A 184 -40.24 -32.96 -1.33
C ARG A 184 -40.50 -34.42 -1.66
N MET A 185 -41.54 -34.73 -2.44
CA MET A 185 -41.58 -35.87 -3.36
C MET A 185 -42.97 -35.95 -4.01
N LEU A 186 -42.97 -36.25 -5.32
CA LEU A 186 -44.11 -36.35 -6.25
C LEU A 186 -44.56 -34.95 -6.71
N GLU A 187 -44.05 -34.42 -7.82
CA GLU A 187 -44.33 -34.95 -9.16
C GLU A 187 -43.07 -35.12 -10.00
N ARG A 188 -42.83 -36.37 -10.41
CA ARG A 188 -41.91 -36.74 -11.49
C ARG A 188 -42.72 -37.48 -12.55
N VAL A 189 -43.55 -36.76 -13.31
CA VAL A 189 -44.11 -37.24 -14.58
C VAL A 189 -44.09 -36.07 -15.55
N GLY A 190 -43.03 -36.02 -16.36
CA GLY A 190 -42.82 -34.97 -17.36
C GLY A 190 -41.38 -35.04 -17.86
N ARG A 191 -41.11 -35.96 -18.78
CA ARG A 191 -39.85 -35.99 -19.52
C ARG A 191 -39.72 -34.67 -20.30
N GLY A 192 -38.73 -33.87 -19.94
CA GLY A 192 -38.26 -32.71 -20.68
C GLY A 192 -36.81 -32.46 -20.30
N SER A 193 -35.92 -33.01 -21.10
CA SER A 193 -34.48 -33.01 -20.91
C SER A 193 -33.85 -31.64 -21.25
N LYS A 194 -32.82 -31.29 -20.46
CA LYS A 194 -31.71 -30.35 -20.72
C LYS A 194 -31.92 -28.87 -20.32
N ASP A 195 -30.90 -28.42 -19.59
CA ASP A 195 -30.45 -27.04 -19.38
C ASP A 195 -31.11 -26.17 -18.31
N VAL A 196 -30.88 -26.52 -17.03
CA VAL A 196 -30.65 -25.48 -15.99
C VAL A 196 -29.54 -25.96 -15.03
N PRO A 197 -28.34 -25.34 -15.03
CA PRO A 197 -27.35 -25.60 -14.00
C PRO A 197 -27.85 -25.03 -12.67
N SER A 198 -27.99 -25.87 -11.64
CA SER A 198 -28.27 -25.41 -10.28
C SER A 198 -27.06 -24.64 -9.74
N VAL A 199 -27.17 -23.31 -9.65
CA VAL A 199 -26.19 -22.46 -8.95
C VAL A 199 -26.36 -22.66 -7.44
N SER A 200 -25.83 -23.76 -6.93
CA SER A 200 -25.76 -24.06 -5.49
C SER A 200 -24.56 -24.97 -5.20
N ARG A 201 -23.38 -24.56 -5.66
CA ARG A 201 -22.09 -25.04 -5.15
C ARG A 201 -21.15 -23.85 -5.03
N MET A 202 -21.36 -23.07 -3.99
CA MET A 202 -20.38 -22.11 -3.51
C MET A 202 -19.29 -22.94 -2.80
N MET A 203 -18.33 -23.44 -3.58
CA MET A 203 -17.07 -23.90 -2.99
C MET A 203 -16.30 -22.65 -2.60
N TRP A 204 -16.13 -22.47 -1.30
CA TRP A 204 -15.08 -21.62 -0.75
C TRP A 204 -13.76 -22.29 -1.13
N ALA A 205 -13.10 -21.75 -2.15
CA ALA A 205 -11.70 -22.01 -2.37
C ALA A 205 -10.92 -20.92 -1.62
N GLU A 206 -10.22 -21.33 -0.57
CA GLU A 206 -9.11 -20.59 0.00
C GLU A 206 -8.05 -20.37 -1.08
N VAL A 207 -7.81 -19.11 -1.48
CA VAL A 207 -6.48 -18.49 -1.76
C VAL A 207 -6.65 -16.96 -1.63
#